data_AF-A0A1I4S1X1-F1
#
_entry.id   AF-A0A1I4S1X1-F1
#
_cell.length_a   1.000
_cell.length_b   1.000
_cell.length_c   1.000
_cell.angle_alpha   90.00
_cell.angle_beta   90.00
_cell.angle_gamma   90.00
#
_symmetry.space_group_name_H-M   'P 1'
#
loop_
_entity.id
_entity.type
_entity.pdbx_description
1 polymer ?
#
loop_
_entity_poly.entity_id
_entity_poly.type
_entity_poly.pdbx_seq_one_letter_code
_entity_poly.pdbx_strand_id
1 'polypeptide(L)'
;MKKGLVFFLFFVAGLVFAQTKNDKTHYFFSIAYGQNNEVYVSDIYEINIDNKDIYSKLAERYSKFQNYLVQKGNVSSLKDIQTGYEKNYYKKEQALAEQKTLIFTLEKQQFKPTMVEYTM
;
A
#
# COMPACT_ATOMS: atom_id res chain seq x y z
N MET A 1 -56.07 47.74 -1.63
CA MET A 1 -54.69 47.72 -2.18
C MET A 1 -54.04 46.41 -1.71
N LYS A 2 -54.00 45.41 -2.59
CA LYS A 2 -52.80 44.91 -3.29
C LYS A 2 -51.70 44.36 -2.35
N LYS A 3 -51.53 43.03 -2.43
CA LYS A 3 -50.28 42.26 -2.35
C LYS A 3 -49.66 42.16 -0.95
N GLY A 4 -49.22 41.01 -0.45
CA GLY A 4 -49.09 39.67 -1.00
C GLY A 4 -48.53 38.80 0.11
N LEU A 5 -49.03 37.58 0.23
CA LEU A 5 -48.52 36.58 1.15
C LEU A 5 -47.13 36.15 0.65
N VAL A 6 -46.07 36.57 1.34
CA VAL A 6 -44.71 36.14 1.00
C VAL A 6 -44.42 34.85 1.76
N PHE A 7 -44.61 33.72 1.07
CA PHE A 7 -44.04 32.44 1.46
C PHE A 7 -42.54 32.49 1.20
N PHE A 8 -41.72 32.62 2.24
CA PHE A 8 -40.29 32.36 2.14
C PHE A 8 -40.04 30.89 2.49
N LEU A 9 -40.11 30.03 1.47
CA LEU A 9 -39.52 28.70 1.50
C LEU A 9 -38.00 28.85 1.40
N PHE A 10 -37.31 28.97 2.55
CA PHE A 10 -35.87 28.75 2.61
C PHE A 10 -35.59 27.25 2.63
N PHE A 11 -35.64 26.62 1.45
CA PHE A 11 -35.13 25.28 1.23
C PHE A 11 -33.83 25.35 0.43
N VAL A 12 -32.73 25.72 1.08
CA VAL A 12 -31.38 25.38 0.59
C VAL A 12 -30.43 25.23 1.79
N ALA A 13 -30.64 24.23 2.63
CA ALA A 13 -29.50 23.60 3.29
C ALA A 13 -29.13 22.42 2.39
N GLY A 14 -28.39 22.72 1.32
CA GLY A 14 -27.72 21.70 0.55
C GLY A 14 -26.90 20.89 1.54
N LEU A 15 -27.23 19.60 1.69
CA LEU A 15 -26.24 18.62 2.09
C LEU A 15 -25.19 18.66 0.99
N VAL A 16 -24.22 19.56 1.15
CA VAL A 16 -22.91 19.37 0.61
C VAL A 16 -22.38 18.18 1.39
N PHE A 17 -22.67 16.97 0.90
CA PHE A 17 -21.79 15.84 1.15
C PHE A 17 -20.47 16.27 0.53
N ALA A 18 -19.66 16.99 1.30
CA ALA A 18 -18.23 16.92 1.13
C ALA A 18 -17.95 15.43 1.30
N GLN A 19 -17.78 14.72 0.18
CA GLN A 19 -16.95 13.53 0.17
C GLN A 19 -15.62 14.02 0.72
N THR A 20 -15.46 13.93 2.03
CA THR A 20 -14.17 14.01 2.67
C THR A 20 -13.39 12.86 2.05
N LYS A 21 -12.57 13.18 1.04
CA LYS A 21 -11.53 12.26 0.57
C LYS A 21 -10.70 11.96 1.81
N ASN A 22 -10.95 10.79 2.40
CA ASN A 22 -10.16 10.23 3.50
C ASN A 22 -8.87 9.60 2.97
N ASP A 23 -8.49 9.93 1.73
CA ASP A 23 -7.23 9.56 1.12
C ASP A 23 -6.11 10.05 2.04
N LYS A 24 -5.37 9.11 2.62
CA LYS A 24 -4.14 9.40 3.35
C LYS A 24 -2.97 8.84 2.54
N THR A 25 -1.83 9.47 2.69
CA THR A 25 -0.58 8.90 2.18
C THR A 25 -0.16 7.75 3.07
N HIS A 26 0.10 6.61 2.44
CA HIS A 26 0.55 5.39 3.08
C HIS A 26 1.87 4.95 2.49
N TYR A 27 2.73 4.41 3.35
CA TYR A 27 4.04 3.92 3.00
C TYR A 27 4.03 2.40 3.09
N PHE A 28 4.53 1.74 2.06
CA PHE A 28 4.53 0.30 1.98
C PHE A 28 5.88 -0.23 1.55
N PHE A 29 6.14 -1.48 1.93
CA PHE A 29 7.12 -2.32 1.27
C PHE A 29 6.61 -3.75 1.24
N SER A 30 7.01 -4.48 0.21
CA SER A 30 6.56 -5.84 -0.07
C SER A 30 7.71 -6.82 0.15
N ILE A 31 7.38 -8.02 0.61
CA ILE A 31 8.34 -9.07 0.97
C ILE A 31 7.92 -10.35 0.27
N ALA A 32 8.82 -10.97 -0.48
CA ALA A 32 8.58 -12.26 -1.13
C ALA A 32 9.70 -13.24 -0.76
N TYR A 33 9.33 -14.39 -0.21
CA TYR A 33 10.25 -15.48 0.12
C TYR A 33 10.38 -16.38 -1.10
N GLY A 34 11.60 -16.44 -1.64
CA GLY A 34 11.97 -17.30 -2.75
C GLY A 34 12.47 -18.66 -2.30
N GLN A 35 13.08 -19.40 -3.22
CA GLN A 35 13.78 -20.64 -2.92
C GLN A 35 15.18 -20.36 -2.34
N ASN A 36 15.86 -21.39 -1.81
CA ASN A 36 17.26 -21.30 -1.38
C ASN A 36 17.56 -20.15 -0.37
N ASN A 37 16.59 -19.88 0.51
CA ASN A 37 16.58 -18.80 1.50
C ASN A 37 16.65 -17.38 0.91
N GLU A 38 16.34 -17.20 -0.37
CA GLU A 38 16.22 -15.86 -0.98
C GLU A 38 15.00 -15.13 -0.44
N VAL A 39 15.16 -13.83 -0.19
CA VAL A 39 14.04 -12.97 0.20
C VAL A 39 14.15 -11.67 -0.58
N TYR A 40 13.11 -11.30 -1.30
CA TYR A 40 13.07 -10.05 -2.06
C TYR A 40 12.25 -9.04 -1.26
N VAL A 41 12.86 -7.89 -0.97
CA VAL A 41 12.24 -6.80 -0.22
C VAL A 41 12.21 -5.57 -1.11
N SER A 42 11.03 -5.04 -1.39
CA SER A 42 10.95 -3.80 -2.18
C SER A 42 11.55 -2.62 -1.42
N ASP A 43 11.96 -1.58 -2.12
CA ASP A 43 12.06 -0.25 -1.53
C ASP A 43 10.70 0.23 -0.99
N ILE A 44 10.72 1.35 -0.26
CA ILE A 44 9.50 1.93 0.30
C ILE A 44 8.86 2.84 -0.74
N TYR A 45 7.61 2.56 -1.05
CA TYR A 45 6.82 3.35 -1.99
C TYR A 45 5.57 3.90 -1.31
N GLU A 46 5.01 4.94 -1.94
CA GLU A 46 3.95 5.78 -1.37
C GLU A 46 2.67 5.65 -2.20
N ILE A 47 1.52 5.50 -1.54
CA ILE A 47 0.20 5.48 -2.21
C ILE A 47 -0.76 6.35 -1.43
N ASN A 48 -1.52 7.17 -2.15
CA ASN A 48 -2.69 7.86 -1.60
C ASN A 48 -3.93 6.98 -1.79
N ILE A 49 -4.50 6.50 -0.68
CA ILE A 49 -5.65 5.60 -0.67
C ILE A 49 -6.53 5.88 0.54
N ASP A 50 -7.85 5.67 0.41
CA ASP A 50 -8.76 5.70 1.56
C ASP A 50 -8.37 4.62 2.57
N ASN A 51 -8.35 4.99 3.86
CA ASN A 51 -8.01 4.07 4.94
C ASN A 51 -8.86 2.80 4.96
N LYS A 52 -10.13 2.89 4.54
CA LYS A 52 -11.05 1.74 4.47
C LYS A 52 -10.63 0.70 3.44
N ASP A 53 -9.92 1.14 2.40
CA ASP A 53 -9.55 0.30 1.27
C ASP A 53 -8.18 -0.39 1.46
N ILE A 54 -7.32 0.11 2.36
CA ILE A 54 -5.92 -0.36 2.51
C ILE A 54 -5.85 -1.88 2.59
N TYR A 55 -6.54 -2.47 3.58
CA TYR A 55 -6.44 -3.90 3.87
C TYR A 55 -7.07 -4.76 2.77
N SER A 56 -8.11 -4.26 2.11
CA SER A 56 -8.77 -4.95 1.00
C SER A 56 -7.87 -5.07 -0.25
N LYS A 57 -6.92 -4.14 -0.43
CA LYS A 57 -6.04 -4.09 -1.60
C LYS A 57 -4.64 -4.68 -1.37
N LEU A 58 -4.32 -5.15 -0.17
CA LEU A 58 -3.00 -5.74 0.13
C LEU A 58 -2.70 -6.97 -0.75
N ALA A 59 -3.67 -7.86 -0.93
CA ALA A 59 -3.48 -9.08 -1.73
C ALA A 59 -3.24 -8.75 -3.22
N GLU A 60 -4.02 -7.83 -3.78
CA GLU A 60 -3.85 -7.37 -5.16
C GLU A 60 -2.47 -6.72 -5.36
N ARG A 61 -2.06 -5.85 -4.44
CA ARG A 61 -0.77 -5.14 -4.51
C ARG A 61 0.42 -6.08 -4.34
N TYR A 62 0.33 -7.03 -3.42
CA TYR A 62 1.34 -8.09 -3.31
C TYR A 62 1.43 -8.91 -4.60
N SER A 63 0.31 -9.24 -5.24
CA SER A 63 0.33 -9.95 -6.55
C SER A 63 1.03 -9.14 -7.63
N LYS A 64 0.87 -7.80 -7.67
CA LYS A 64 1.62 -6.93 -8.59
C LYS A 64 3.12 -6.99 -8.33
N PHE A 65 3.55 -6.98 -7.07
CA PHE A 65 4.96 -7.13 -6.72
C PHE A 65 5.52 -8.49 -7.14
N GLN A 66 4.79 -9.59 -6.93
CA GLN A 66 5.22 -10.92 -7.38
C GLN A 66 5.42 -10.96 -8.90
N ASN A 67 4.47 -10.42 -9.66
CA ASN A 67 4.59 -10.32 -11.12
C ASN A 67 5.76 -9.45 -11.54
N TYR A 68 6.02 -8.34 -10.83
CA TYR A 68 7.17 -7.49 -11.09
C TYR A 68 8.50 -8.23 -10.92
N LEU A 69 8.66 -9.03 -9.86
CA LEU A 69 9.87 -9.83 -9.64
C LEU A 69 10.12 -10.81 -10.80
N VAL A 70 9.05 -11.42 -11.34
CA VAL A 70 9.16 -12.28 -12.53
C VAL A 70 9.56 -11.46 -13.76
N GLN A 71 8.89 -10.33 -14.00
CA GLN A 71 9.15 -9.48 -15.17
C GLN A 71 10.57 -8.92 -15.21
N LYS A 72 11.15 -8.61 -14.04
CA LYS A 72 12.52 -8.12 -13.91
C LYS A 72 13.57 -9.24 -13.88
N GLY A 73 13.15 -10.50 -13.91
CA GLY A 73 14.05 -11.65 -13.86
C GLY A 73 14.70 -11.86 -12.49
N ASN A 74 14.16 -11.25 -11.42
CA ASN A 74 14.60 -11.53 -10.06
C ASN A 74 14.23 -12.96 -9.64
N VAL A 75 13.09 -13.46 -10.13
CA VAL A 75 12.68 -14.87 -10.03
C VAL A 75 12.29 -15.39 -11.42
N SER A 76 12.40 -16.70 -11.65
CA SER A 76 12.10 -17.29 -12.96
C SER A 76 10.59 -17.44 -13.20
N SER A 77 9.80 -17.63 -12.14
CA SER A 77 8.35 -17.76 -12.21
C SER A 77 7.67 -17.48 -10.88
N LEU A 78 6.35 -17.27 -10.89
CA LEU A 78 5.56 -17.13 -9.64
C LEU A 78 5.65 -18.37 -8.73
N LYS A 79 5.94 -19.56 -9.28
CA LYS A 79 6.08 -20.81 -8.50
C LYS A 79 7.34 -20.83 -7.64
N ASP A 80 8.32 -19.99 -7.97
CA ASP A 80 9.56 -19.86 -7.20
C ASP A 80 9.37 -18.99 -5.95
N ILE A 81 8.23 -18.30 -5.84
CA ILE A 81 7.83 -17.54 -4.66
C ILE A 81 6.98 -18.46 -3.77
N GLN A 82 7.50 -18.76 -2.58
CA GLN A 82 6.85 -19.67 -1.62
C GLN A 82 5.74 -18.97 -0.84
N THR A 83 6.03 -17.75 -0.38
CA THR A 83 5.10 -16.93 0.42
C THR A 83 5.56 -15.48 0.41
N GLY A 84 4.76 -14.61 0.99
CA GLY A 84 5.11 -13.22 1.21
C GLY A 84 3.89 -12.41 1.58
N TYR A 85 4.14 -11.13 1.77
CA TYR A 85 3.13 -10.20 2.23
C TYR A 85 3.64 -8.77 2.02
N GLU A 86 2.80 -7.84 2.41
CA GLU A 86 3.05 -6.42 2.26
C GLU A 86 2.74 -5.70 3.55
N LYS A 87 3.65 -4.83 3.97
CA LYS A 87 3.47 -4.02 5.17
C LYS A 87 3.02 -2.62 4.81
N ASN A 88 2.18 -2.06 5.68
CA ASN A 88 1.65 -0.70 5.57
C ASN A 88 2.02 0.12 6.80
N TYR A 89 2.34 1.38 6.57
CA TYR A 89 2.63 2.37 7.60
C TYR A 89 2.05 3.73 7.24
N TYR A 90 1.76 4.52 8.28
CA TYR A 90 1.30 5.91 8.15
C TYR A 90 2.45 6.92 8.12
N LYS A 91 3.68 6.49 8.45
CA LYS A 91 4.88 7.32 8.50
C LYS A 91 6.03 6.65 7.76
N LYS A 92 6.74 7.40 6.92
CA LYS A 92 7.86 6.90 6.12
C LYS A 92 9.01 6.40 6.98
N GLU A 93 9.33 7.14 8.04
CA GLU A 93 10.43 6.83 8.96
C GLU A 93 10.18 5.52 9.69
N GLN A 94 8.91 5.23 10.02
CA GLN A 94 8.53 3.96 10.63
C GLN A 94 8.71 2.80 9.64
N ALA A 95 8.29 2.96 8.39
CA ALA A 95 8.49 1.96 7.35
C ALA A 95 9.99 1.68 7.13
N LEU A 96 10.82 2.73 7.09
CA LEU A 96 12.29 2.63 6.94
C LEU A 96 12.93 1.87 8.10
N ALA A 97 12.57 2.22 9.34
CA ALA A 97 13.11 1.58 10.52
C ALA A 97 12.74 0.09 10.61
N GLU A 98 11.48 -0.23 10.29
CA GLU A 98 10.97 -1.61 10.27
C GLU A 98 11.59 -2.44 9.17
N GLN A 99 11.73 -1.88 7.96
CA GLN A 99 12.40 -2.56 6.84
C GLN A 99 13.85 -2.87 7.16
N LYS A 100 14.60 -1.91 7.72
CA LYS A 100 15.99 -2.11 8.13
C LYS A 100 16.10 -3.20 9.20
N THR A 101 15.21 -3.18 10.20
CA THR A 101 15.15 -4.20 11.26
C THR A 101 14.83 -5.58 10.70
N LEU A 102 13.91 -5.67 9.74
CA LEU A 102 13.58 -6.90 9.05
C LEU A 102 14.79 -7.48 8.32
N ILE A 103 15.47 -6.68 7.49
CA ILE A 103 16.64 -7.12 6.72
C ILE A 103 17.72 -7.68 7.65
N PHE A 104 18.04 -6.94 8.72
CA PHE A 104 19.01 -7.39 9.72
C PHE A 104 18.61 -8.70 10.41
N THR A 105 17.32 -8.90 10.65
CA THR A 105 16.80 -10.14 11.26
C THR A 105 16.88 -11.31 10.28
N LEU A 106 16.54 -11.08 9.01
CA LEU A 106 16.64 -12.08 7.94
C LEU A 106 18.09 -12.57 7.76
N GLU A 107 19.05 -11.65 7.70
CA GLU A 107 20.48 -11.98 7.60
C GLU A 107 20.96 -12.82 8.79
N LYS A 108 20.56 -12.46 10.01
CA LYS A 108 20.86 -13.25 11.22
C LYS A 108 20.28 -14.66 11.18
N GLN A 109 19.14 -14.83 10.52
CA GLN A 109 18.48 -16.11 10.32
C GLN A 109 18.99 -16.86 9.07
N GLN A 110 20.09 -16.40 8.46
CA GLN A 110 20.71 -17.00 7.28
C GLN A 110 19.84 -16.96 6.01
N PHE A 111 18.87 -16.05 5.96
CA PHE A 111 18.24 -15.65 4.71
C PHE A 111 19.15 -14.72 3.91
N LYS A 112 18.87 -14.60 2.62
CA LYS A 112 19.58 -13.78 1.65
C LYS A 112 18.65 -12.67 1.15
N PRO A 113 18.44 -11.61 1.95
CA PRO A 113 17.60 -10.50 1.52
C PRO A 113 18.25 -9.75 0.36
N THR A 114 17.45 -9.44 -0.66
CA THR A 114 17.81 -8.60 -1.79
C THR A 114 16.83 -7.44 -1.86
N MET A 115 17.37 -6.22 -1.83
CA MET A 115 16.55 -5.01 -2.05
C MET A 115 16.19 -4.89 -3.52
N VAL A 116 14.91 -4.64 -3.79
CA VAL A 116 14.36 -4.49 -5.14
C VAL A 116 13.81 -3.09 -5.28
N GLU A 117 14.35 -2.31 -6.22
CA GLU A 117 13.73 -1.05 -6.62
C GLU A 117 12.41 -1.37 -7.33
N TYR A 118 11.30 -1.06 -6.67
CA TYR A 118 9.96 -1.42 -7.13
C TYR A 118 9.22 -0.18 -7.60
N THR A 119 9.10 -0.05 -8.91
CA THR A 119 8.25 0.95 -9.52
C THR A 119 6.89 0.34 -9.83
N MET A 120 5.85 0.86 -9.18
CA MET A 120 4.45 0.49 -9.46
C MET A 120 3.94 1.03 -10.80
#